data_AF-A0AA42IZV1-F1
#
_entry.id   AF-A0AA42IZV1-F1
#
_cell.length_a   1.000
_cell.length_b   1.000
_cell.length_c   1.000
_cell.angle_alpha   90.00
_cell.angle_beta   90.00
_cell.angle_gamma   90.00
#
_symmetry.space_group_name_H-M   'P 1'
#
loop_
_entity.id
_entity.type
_entity.pdbx_description
1 polymer ?
#
loop_
_entity_poly.entity_id
_entity_poly.type
_entity_poly.pdbx_seq_one_letter_code
_entity_poly.pdbx_strand_id
1 'polypeptide(L)'
;MTTHMDAYTILYQAKEQLTDNDHVRQMVEEKIGGNAESFLAQMDENSMRDLAVAGLEAGIKQIRYEYPPSVSKRMQKYYYQNKETLLEAFSHNVKACVTKWDEEAVEV
;
A
#
# COMPACT_ATOMS: atom_id res chain seq x y z
N MET A 1 -8.33 -22.07 8.53
CA MET A 1 -7.00 -21.53 8.89
C MET A 1 -6.33 -20.76 7.74
N THR A 2 -7.08 -20.08 6.86
CA THR A 2 -6.53 -19.40 5.66
C THR A 2 -6.60 -17.87 5.71
N THR A 3 -7.41 -17.30 6.60
CA THR A 3 -7.67 -15.85 6.68
C THR A 3 -6.46 -15.03 7.10
N HIS A 4 -5.66 -15.50 8.07
CA HIS A 4 -4.43 -14.81 8.49
C HIS A 4 -3.33 -14.84 7.42
N MET A 5 -3.22 -15.95 6.67
CA MET A 5 -2.30 -16.08 5.53
C MET A 5 -2.70 -15.15 4.37
N ASP A 6 -4.00 -15.08 4.06
CA ASP A 6 -4.51 -14.20 3.00
C ASP A 6 -4.27 -12.71 3.38
N ALA A 7 -4.57 -12.31 4.62
CA ALA A 7 -4.28 -10.96 5.12
C ALA A 7 -2.79 -10.61 5.05
N TYR A 8 -1.92 -11.49 5.55
CA TYR A 8 -0.47 -11.29 5.51
C TYR A 8 0.04 -11.12 4.08
N THR A 9 -0.41 -11.98 3.15
CA THR A 9 0.02 -11.92 1.75
C THR A 9 -0.39 -10.61 1.09
N ILE A 10 -1.63 -10.16 1.34
CA ILE A 10 -2.14 -8.89 0.79
C ILE A 10 -1.34 -7.70 1.34
N LEU A 11 -1.08 -7.66 2.64
CA LEU A 11 -0.32 -6.59 3.27
C LEU A 11 1.15 -6.58 2.83
N TYR A 12 1.74 -7.77 2.64
CA TYR A 12 3.09 -7.91 2.11
C TYR A 12 3.19 -7.36 0.68
N GLN A 13 2.27 -7.76 -0.19
CA GLN A 13 2.23 -7.31 -1.58
C GLN A 13 1.98 -5.80 -1.68
N ALA A 14 1.10 -5.26 -0.84
CA ALA A 14 0.87 -3.82 -0.75
C ALA A 14 2.12 -3.07 -0.29
N LYS A 15 2.88 -3.63 0.66
CA LYS A 15 4.15 -3.03 1.13
C LYS A 15 5.18 -2.97 0.01
N GLU A 16 5.32 -4.02 -0.81
CA GLU A 16 6.25 -4.02 -1.94
C GLU A 16 5.93 -2.93 -2.98
N GLN A 17 4.68 -2.48 -3.09
CA GLN A 17 4.33 -1.34 -3.95
C GLN A 17 4.82 0.00 -3.39
N LEU A 18 5.18 0.05 -2.11
CA LEU A 18 5.62 1.26 -1.40
C LEU A 18 7.09 1.18 -0.96
N THR A 19 7.87 0.19 -1.43
CA THR A 19 9.31 0.11 -1.11
C THR A 19 10.19 0.95 -2.02
N ASP A 20 9.71 1.28 -3.22
CA ASP A 20 10.44 2.07 -4.20
C ASP A 20 9.87 3.50 -4.27
N ASN A 21 10.73 4.48 -4.03
CA ASN A 21 10.37 5.90 -4.03
C ASN A 21 9.81 6.36 -5.39
N ASP A 22 10.35 5.86 -6.50
CA ASP A 22 9.88 6.25 -7.83
C ASP A 22 8.49 5.69 -8.10
N HIS A 23 8.21 4.47 -7.63
CA HIS A 23 6.90 3.87 -7.72
C HIS A 23 5.87 4.62 -6.86
N VAL A 24 6.24 5.07 -5.66
CA VAL A 24 5.35 5.88 -4.81
C VAL A 24 5.04 7.22 -5.45
N ARG A 25 6.04 7.90 -6.02
CA ARG A 25 5.82 9.16 -6.76
C ARG A 25 4.84 8.96 -7.91
N GLN A 26 5.05 7.92 -8.71
CA GLN A 26 4.13 7.56 -9.80
C GLN A 26 2.72 7.26 -9.27
N MET A 27 2.61 6.54 -8.15
CA MET A 27 1.31 6.20 -7.54
C MET A 27 0.56 7.45 -7.07
N VAL A 28 1.25 8.41 -6.45
CA VAL A 28 0.66 9.68 -6.03
C VAL A 28 0.14 10.48 -7.23
N GLU A 29 0.95 10.59 -8.28
CA GLU A 29 0.60 11.33 -9.49
C GLU A 29 -0.59 10.70 -10.23
N GLU A 30 -0.61 9.36 -10.36
CA GLU A 30 -1.62 8.64 -11.14
C GLU A 30 -2.94 8.36 -10.39
N LYS A 31 -2.88 8.16 -9.07
CA LYS A 31 -4.04 7.68 -8.28
C LYS A 31 -4.64 8.70 -7.35
N ILE A 32 -3.81 9.51 -6.74
CA ILE A 32 -4.24 10.49 -5.73
C ILE A 32 -4.47 11.85 -6.40
N GLY A 33 -3.68 12.16 -7.43
CA GLY A 33 -3.80 13.38 -8.21
C GLY A 33 -3.15 14.54 -7.45
N GLY A 34 -1.93 14.87 -7.85
CA GLY A 34 -1.15 15.92 -7.22
C GLY A 34 0.32 15.83 -7.60
N ASN A 35 1.09 16.85 -7.24
CA ASN A 35 2.55 16.78 -7.30
C ASN A 35 3.03 15.89 -6.14
N ALA A 36 3.80 14.86 -6.46
CA ALA A 36 4.29 13.90 -5.47
C ALA A 36 5.16 14.53 -4.38
N GLU A 37 5.97 15.54 -4.73
CA GLU A 37 6.83 16.25 -3.78
C GLU A 37 5.99 17.05 -2.77
N SER A 38 4.96 17.77 -3.25
CA SER A 38 4.03 18.50 -2.37
C SER A 38 3.22 17.56 -1.48
N PHE A 39 2.79 16.43 -2.03
CA PHE A 39 2.02 15.43 -1.31
C PHE A 39 2.84 14.77 -0.20
N LEU A 40 4.07 14.34 -0.50
CA LEU A 40 4.98 13.74 0.47
C LEU A 40 5.44 14.76 1.53
N ALA A 41 5.64 16.03 1.16
CA ALA A 41 6.01 17.08 2.08
C ALA A 41 4.89 17.52 3.05
N GLN A 42 3.62 17.29 2.69
CA GLN A 42 2.44 17.63 3.49
C GLN A 42 1.58 16.41 3.80
N MET A 43 2.21 15.27 4.09
CA MET A 43 1.49 14.03 4.41
C MET A 43 0.73 14.16 5.74
N ASP A 44 -0.54 14.56 5.64
CA ASP A 44 -1.51 14.47 6.72
C ASP A 44 -2.09 13.05 6.84
N GLU A 45 -2.97 12.82 7.82
CA GLU A 45 -3.58 11.50 8.04
C GLU A 45 -4.42 11.03 6.85
N ASN A 46 -5.04 11.96 6.11
CA ASN A 46 -5.83 11.63 4.93
C ASN A 46 -4.91 11.21 3.78
N SER A 47 -3.80 11.92 3.55
CA SER A 47 -2.79 11.59 2.55
C SER A 47 -2.16 10.22 2.82
N MET A 48 -1.85 9.90 4.08
CA MET A 48 -1.40 8.56 4.49
C MET A 48 -2.42 7.48 4.15
N ARG A 49 -3.70 7.75 4.42
CA ARG A 49 -4.79 6.82 4.14
C ARG A 49 -5.00 6.61 2.64
N ASP A 50 -4.94 7.67 1.85
CA ASP A 50 -5.07 7.61 0.39
C ASP A 50 -3.92 6.81 -0.24
N LEU A 51 -2.70 7.02 0.23
CA LEU A 51 -1.53 6.23 -0.19
C LEU A 51 -1.66 4.76 0.24
N ALA A 52 -2.15 4.49 1.44
CA ALA A 52 -2.41 3.13 1.92
C ALA A 52 -3.48 2.42 1.07
N VAL A 53 -4.55 3.12 0.67
CA VAL A 53 -5.57 2.57 -0.25
C VAL A 53 -4.94 2.26 -1.60
N ALA A 54 -4.18 3.19 -2.19
CA ALA A 54 -3.55 3.00 -3.48
C ALA A 54 -2.57 1.81 -3.47
N GLY A 55 -1.75 1.68 -2.41
CA GLY A 55 -0.83 0.55 -2.23
C GLY A 55 -1.55 -0.78 -2.07
N LEU A 56 -2.64 -0.84 -1.30
CA LEU A 56 -3.48 -2.04 -1.18
C LEU A 56 -4.11 -2.45 -2.52
N GLU A 57 -4.58 -1.49 -3.31
CA GLU A 57 -5.19 -1.74 -4.61
C GLU A 57 -4.17 -2.20 -5.66
N ALA A 58 -2.96 -1.64 -5.63
CA ALA A 58 -1.86 -2.11 -6.45
C ALA A 58 -1.43 -3.54 -6.05
N GLY A 59 -1.27 -3.80 -4.75
CA GLY A 59 -0.90 -5.12 -4.22
C GLY A 59 -1.93 -6.22 -4.55
N ILE A 60 -3.22 -5.95 -4.40
CA ILE A 60 -4.27 -6.94 -4.75
C ILE A 60 -4.34 -7.19 -6.26
N LYS A 61 -4.02 -6.18 -7.08
CA LYS A 61 -3.91 -6.33 -8.53
C LYS A 61 -2.71 -7.22 -8.89
N GLN A 62 -1.57 -7.06 -8.21
CA GLN A 62 -0.39 -7.89 -8.41
C GLN A 62 -0.66 -9.36 -8.10
N ILE A 63 -1.39 -9.64 -7.01
CA ILE A 63 -1.80 -11.00 -6.61
C ILE A 63 -2.57 -11.74 -7.74
N ARG A 64 -3.30 -11.01 -8.59
CA ARG A 64 -4.02 -11.61 -9.74
C ARG A 64 -3.07 -12.27 -10.74
N TYR A 65 -1.86 -11.74 -10.89
CA TYR A 65 -0.90 -12.18 -11.89
C TYR A 65 0.11 -13.20 -11.33
N GLU A 66 0.41 -13.14 -10.03
CA GLU A 66 1.44 -13.99 -9.41
C GLU A 66 0.92 -15.31 -8.86
N TYR A 67 -0.38 -15.40 -8.53
CA TYR A 67 -0.94 -16.57 -7.85
C TYR A 67 -1.93 -17.34 -8.73
N PRO A 68 -2.08 -18.66 -8.51
CA PRO A 68 -3.08 -19.45 -9.20
C PRO A 68 -4.50 -18.87 -9.06
N PRO A 69 -5.38 -18.99 -10.08
CA PRO A 69 -6.69 -18.33 -10.08
C PRO A 69 -7.59 -18.64 -8.87
N SER A 70 -7.50 -19.85 -8.30
CA SER A 70 -8.26 -20.24 -7.11
C SER A 70 -7.81 -19.48 -5.85
N VAL A 71 -6.50 -19.25 -5.71
CA VAL A 71 -5.89 -18.52 -4.60
C VAL A 71 -6.14 -17.02 -4.77
N SER A 72 -5.86 -16.49 -5.96
CA SER A 72 -6.09 -15.08 -6.30
C SER A 72 -7.56 -14.67 -6.05
N LYS A 73 -8.54 -15.46 -6.50
CA LYS A 73 -9.97 -15.17 -6.26
C LYS A 73 -10.33 -15.18 -4.78
N ARG A 74 -9.78 -16.12 -4.01
CA ARG A 74 -9.99 -16.18 -2.55
C ARG A 74 -9.45 -14.94 -1.85
N MET A 75 -8.21 -14.53 -2.19
CA MET A 75 -7.57 -13.34 -1.61
C MET A 75 -8.29 -12.04 -2.02
N GLN A 76 -8.72 -11.92 -3.28
CA GLN A 76 -9.55 -10.78 -3.72
C GLN A 76 -10.87 -10.72 -2.96
N LYS A 77 -11.56 -11.86 -2.80
CA LYS A 77 -12.78 -11.92 -1.99
C LYS A 77 -12.51 -11.50 -0.54
N TYR A 78 -11.42 -11.99 0.06
CA TYR A 78 -11.02 -11.61 1.41
C TYR A 78 -10.76 -10.10 1.53
N TYR A 79 -10.03 -9.52 0.57
CA TYR A 79 -9.76 -8.09 0.50
C TYR A 79 -11.06 -7.27 0.50
N TYR A 80 -12.00 -7.56 -0.40
CA TYR A 80 -13.26 -6.80 -0.47
C TYR A 80 -14.13 -6.95 0.79
N GLN A 81 -14.04 -8.09 1.48
CA GLN A 81 -14.78 -8.32 2.72
C GLN A 81 -14.15 -7.63 3.95
N ASN A 82 -12.85 -7.31 3.90
CA ASN A 82 -12.08 -6.83 5.06
C ASN A 82 -11.27 -5.55 4.74
N LYS A 83 -11.68 -4.78 3.72
CA LYS A 83 -10.91 -3.63 3.20
C LYS A 83 -10.55 -2.63 4.29
N GLU A 84 -11.50 -2.26 5.15
CA GLU A 84 -11.27 -1.30 6.23
C GLU A 84 -10.25 -1.80 7.26
N THR A 85 -10.35 -3.07 7.70
CA THR A 85 -9.40 -3.66 8.65
C THR A 85 -8.00 -3.75 8.06
N LEU A 86 -7.88 -4.10 6.78
CA LEU A 86 -6.60 -4.13 6.08
C LEU A 86 -6.02 -2.72 5.92
N LEU A 87 -6.87 -1.74 5.63
CA LEU A 87 -6.48 -0.34 5.51
C LEU A 87 -5.98 0.24 6.82
N GLU A 88 -6.67 -0.01 7.93
CA GLU A 88 -6.23 0.40 9.26
C GLU A 88 -4.86 -0.20 9.59
N ALA A 89 -4.70 -1.52 9.43
CA ALA A 89 -3.43 -2.20 9.67
C ALA A 89 -2.29 -1.71 8.74
N PHE A 90 -2.60 -1.42 7.48
CA PHE A 90 -1.60 -0.98 6.51
C PHE A 90 -1.22 0.49 6.68
N SER A 91 -2.15 1.36 7.07
CA SER A 91 -1.89 2.80 7.28
C SER A 91 -0.81 3.03 8.34
N HIS A 92 -0.78 2.20 9.39
CA HIS A 92 0.30 2.21 10.38
C HIS A 92 1.68 1.85 9.78
N ASN A 93 1.72 0.96 8.79
CA ASN A 93 2.96 0.58 8.10
C ASN A 93 3.42 1.67 7.13
N VAL A 94 2.50 2.33 6.41
CA VAL A 94 2.83 3.45 5.52
C VAL A 94 3.51 4.57 6.29
N LYS A 95 2.96 4.95 7.45
CA LYS A 95 3.58 5.94 8.34
C LYS A 95 5.03 5.59 8.67
N ALA A 96 5.28 4.34 9.07
CA ALA A 96 6.62 3.88 9.41
C ALA A 96 7.59 3.81 8.22
N CYS A 97 7.11 3.47 7.02
CA CYS A 97 7.94 3.45 5.81
C CYS A 97 8.36 4.88 5.41
N VAL A 98 7.42 5.83 5.42
CA VAL A 98 7.71 7.20 4.99
C VAL A 98 8.59 7.95 5.99
N THR A 99 8.43 7.74 7.31
CA THR A 99 9.32 8.37 8.30
C THR A 99 10.80 7.98 8.09
N LYS A 100 11.08 6.75 7.65
CA LYS A 100 12.46 6.34 7.33
C LYS A 100 13.05 7.07 6.13
N TRP A 101 12.23 7.43 5.15
CA TRP A 101 12.69 8.19 3.99
C TRP A 101 13.04 9.64 4.34
N ASP A 102 12.32 10.23 5.29
CA ASP A 102 12.65 11.55 5.83
C ASP A 102 14.00 11.50 6.58
N GLU A 103 14.26 10.45 7.35
CA GLU A 103 15.54 10.23 8.03
C GLU A 103 16.71 10.04 7.03
N GLU A 104 16.53 9.24 5.97
CA GLU A 104 17.56 9.05 4.92
C GLU A 104 17.82 10.32 4.09
N ALA A 105 16.81 11.19 3.91
CA ALA A 105 16.96 12.47 3.21
C ALA A 105 17.72 13.53 4.02
N VAL A 106 17.73 13.42 5.36
CA VAL A 106 18.40 14.35 6.28
C VAL A 106 19.88 14.01 6.50
N GLU A 107 20.31 12.78 6.18
CA GLU A 107 21.72 12.35 6.30
C GLU A 107 22.64 12.78 5.14
N VAL A 108 22.19 13.66 4.24
CA VAL A 108 22.96 14.13 3.07
C VAL A 108 23.41 15.59 3.18
#